data_AF-A0A7J2S0B0-F1
#
_entry.id   AF-A0A7J2S0B0-F1
#
_cell.length_a   1.000
_cell.length_b   1.000
_cell.length_c   1.000
_cell.angle_alpha   90.00
_cell.angle_beta   90.00
_cell.angle_gamma   90.00
#
_symmetry.space_group_name_H-M   'P 1'
#
loop_
_entity.id
_entity.type
_entity.pdbx_description
1 polymer ?
#
loop_
_entity_poly.entity_id
_entity_poly.type
_entity_poly.pdbx_seq_one_letter_code
_entity_poly.pdbx_strand_id
1 'polypeptide(L)'
;MRIAMEIELKDIPGQLLGALGPIADLGGNIISIAHQRDRRTPRGTIPIKITIELPEKHLDELIARWHERGITVMQKGEERLKESVFLILIGHIVHTDLKSTIDAVDSTGFAEVVDL
;
A
#
# COMPACT_ATOMS: atom_id res chain seq x y z
N MET A 1 7.83 -19.66 -5.43
CA MET A 1 7.89 -19.25 -4.01
C MET A 1 6.48 -19.18 -3.46
N ARG A 2 6.29 -19.34 -2.14
CA ARG A 2 5.04 -19.00 -1.45
C ARG A 2 5.23 -17.66 -0.75
N ILE A 3 4.29 -16.73 -0.94
CA ILE A 3 4.38 -15.38 -0.37
C ILE A 3 3.02 -14.92 0.14
N ALA A 4 3.03 -14.31 1.33
CA ALA A 4 1.86 -13.65 1.90
C ALA A 4 2.02 -12.14 1.72
N MET A 5 0.98 -11.47 1.23
CA MET A 5 0.94 -10.04 1.01
C MET A 5 -0.33 -9.44 1.59
N GLU A 6 -0.25 -8.19 2.02
CA GLU A 6 -1.43 -7.37 2.34
C GLU A 6 -1.59 -6.32 1.25
N ILE A 7 -2.75 -6.31 0.59
CA ILE A 7 -3.07 -5.35 -0.47
C ILE A 7 -4.27 -4.50 -0.05
N GLU A 8 -4.32 -3.27 -0.53
CA GLU A 8 -5.45 -2.36 -0.34
C GLU A 8 -6.29 -2.26 -1.61
N LEU A 9 -7.59 -2.48 -1.46
CA LEU A 9 -8.57 -2.38 -2.53
C LEU A 9 -9.56 -1.24 -2.25
N LYS A 10 -10.05 -0.59 -3.30
CA LYS A 10 -11.16 0.38 -3.15
C LYS A 10 -12.43 -0.36 -2.71
N ASP A 11 -13.29 0.30 -1.95
CA ASP A 11 -14.62 -0.24 -1.58
C ASP A 11 -15.62 -0.02 -2.74
N ILE A 12 -15.33 -0.63 -3.91
CA ILE A 12 -16.21 -0.63 -5.08
C ILE A 12 -16.31 -2.04 -5.69
N PRO A 13 -17.42 -2.38 -6.37
CA PRO A 13 -17.60 -3.69 -6.99
C PRO A 13 -16.48 -4.07 -7.97
N GLY A 14 -16.09 -5.34 -7.97
CA GLY A 14 -15.12 -5.90 -8.92
C GLY A 14 -13.64 -5.70 -8.56
N GLN A 15 -13.31 -4.98 -7.49
CA GLN A 15 -11.91 -4.70 -7.12
C GLN A 15 -11.11 -5.97 -6.79
N LEU A 16 -11.70 -6.93 -6.08
CA LEU A 16 -11.03 -8.20 -5.81
C LEU A 16 -10.74 -8.96 -7.10
N LEU A 17 -11.68 -8.99 -8.05
CA LEU A 17 -11.46 -9.60 -9.36
C LEU A 17 -10.31 -8.91 -10.11
N GLY A 18 -10.24 -7.58 -10.05
CA GLY A 18 -9.15 -6.78 -10.61
C GLY A 18 -7.77 -7.14 -10.03
N ALA A 19 -7.71 -7.53 -8.76
CA ALA A 19 -6.51 -8.00 -8.08
C ALA A 19 -6.13 -9.45 -8.45
N LEU A 20 -7.11 -10.33 -8.65
CA LEU A 20 -6.86 -11.74 -8.98
C LEU A 20 -6.43 -11.97 -10.43
N GLY A 21 -6.89 -11.13 -11.36
CA GLY A 21 -6.54 -11.26 -12.79
C GLY A 21 -5.03 -11.34 -13.05
N PRO A 22 -4.21 -10.36 -12.57
CA PRO A 22 -2.76 -10.40 -12.76
C PRO A 22 -2.08 -11.63 -12.15
N ILE A 23 -2.60 -12.16 -11.03
CA ILE A 23 -2.08 -13.40 -10.44
C ILE A 23 -2.31 -14.57 -11.40
N ALA A 24 -3.52 -14.68 -11.94
CA ALA A 24 -3.88 -15.74 -12.89
C ALA A 24 -3.08 -15.62 -14.20
N ASP A 25 -2.92 -14.41 -14.74
CA ASP A 25 -2.17 -14.14 -15.97
C ASP A 25 -0.69 -14.55 -15.86
N LEU A 26 -0.12 -14.47 -14.64
CA LEU A 26 1.26 -14.84 -14.34
C LEU A 26 1.39 -16.31 -13.88
N GLY A 27 0.32 -17.10 -13.98
CA GLY A 27 0.31 -18.51 -13.58
C GLY A 27 0.44 -18.73 -12.07
N GLY A 28 0.07 -17.73 -11.27
CA GLY A 28 0.08 -17.82 -9.81
C GLY A 28 -1.06 -18.67 -9.27
N ASN A 29 -0.75 -19.47 -8.24
CA ASN A 29 -1.73 -20.26 -7.51
C ASN A 29 -2.15 -19.53 -6.23
N ILE A 30 -3.44 -19.41 -5.97
CA ILE A 30 -3.95 -18.72 -4.78
C ILE A 30 -4.12 -19.74 -3.66
N ILE A 31 -3.43 -19.53 -2.54
CA ILE A 31 -3.47 -20.40 -1.37
C ILE A 31 -4.54 -19.94 -0.37
N SER A 32 -4.63 -18.63 -0.11
CA SER A 32 -5.65 -18.07 0.77
C SER A 32 -5.93 -16.61 0.46
N ILE A 33 -7.18 -16.20 0.71
CA ILE A 33 -7.62 -14.81 0.68
C ILE A 33 -8.41 -14.58 1.97
N ALA A 34 -8.04 -13.57 2.74
CA ALA A 34 -8.73 -13.16 3.94
C ALA A 34 -9.05 -11.67 3.89
N HIS A 35 -10.33 -11.34 4.01
CA HIS A 35 -10.83 -9.98 4.06
C HIS A 35 -11.03 -9.54 5.51
N GLN A 36 -10.37 -8.46 5.92
CA GLN A 36 -10.63 -7.83 7.22
C GLN A 36 -11.77 -6.80 7.09
N ARG A 37 -13.04 -7.27 7.10
CA ARG A 37 -14.21 -6.38 6.94
C ARG A 37 -14.30 -5.27 7.99
N ASP A 38 -13.78 -5.52 9.19
CA ASP A 38 -13.87 -4.58 10.31
C ASP A 38 -12.76 -3.52 10.30
N ARG A 39 -11.88 -3.55 9.30
CA ARG A 39 -10.73 -2.65 9.20
C ARG A 39 -10.81 -1.86 7.90
N ARG A 40 -11.31 -0.63 7.98
CA ARG A 40 -11.11 0.36 6.92
C ARG A 40 -9.83 1.11 7.22
N THR A 41 -9.01 1.32 6.20
CA THR A 41 -7.88 2.23 6.32
C THR A 41 -8.40 3.68 6.42
N PRO A 42 -7.61 4.64 6.92
CA PRO A 42 -8.00 6.06 6.89
C PRO A 42 -8.38 6.56 5.48
N ARG A 43 -7.87 5.90 4.44
CA ARG A 43 -8.15 6.17 3.03
C ARG A 43 -9.46 5.55 2.51
N GLY A 44 -10.22 4.86 3.35
CA GLY A 44 -11.46 4.18 2.94
C GLY A 44 -11.22 2.95 2.07
N THR A 45 -10.00 2.39 2.06
CA THR A 45 -9.66 1.14 1.36
C THR A 45 -9.86 -0.06 2.29
N ILE A 46 -10.04 -1.21 1.65
CA ILE A 46 -10.22 -2.51 2.29
C ILE A 46 -8.90 -3.28 2.22
N PRO A 47 -8.28 -3.62 3.37
CA PRO A 47 -7.11 -4.47 3.42
C PRO A 47 -7.52 -5.94 3.19
N ILE A 48 -6.84 -6.56 2.24
CA ILE A 48 -6.98 -7.98 1.91
C ILE A 48 -5.63 -8.64 2.12
N LYS A 49 -5.62 -9.69 2.94
CA LYS A 49 -4.47 -10.57 3.05
C LYS A 49 -4.59 -11.67 2.01
N ILE A 50 -3.59 -11.81 1.16
CA ILE A 50 -3.53 -12.82 0.13
C ILE A 50 -2.24 -13.63 0.23
N THR A 51 -2.35 -14.95 0.19
CA THR A 51 -1.20 -15.84 0.09
C THR A 51 -1.23 -16.51 -1.27
N ILE A 52 -0.14 -16.38 -2.03
CA ILE A 52 0.00 -16.97 -3.37
C ILE A 52 1.27 -17.78 -3.48
N GLU A 53 1.26 -18.74 -4.39
CA GLU A 53 2.44 -19.39 -4.94
C GLU A 53 2.70 -18.86 -6.34
N LEU A 54 3.88 -18.29 -6.56
CA LEU A 54 4.26 -17.66 -7.82
C LEU A 54 5.76 -17.89 -8.09
N PRO A 55 6.20 -18.08 -9.35
CA PRO A 55 7.62 -18.04 -9.69
C PRO A 55 8.25 -16.69 -9.31
N GLU A 56 9.47 -16.72 -8.77
CA GLU A 56 10.09 -15.52 -8.18
C GLU A 56 10.26 -14.36 -9.16
N LYS A 57 10.64 -14.68 -10.40
CA LYS A 57 10.75 -13.75 -11.52
C LYS A 57 9.48 -12.96 -11.85
N HIS A 58 8.30 -13.42 -11.43
CA HIS A 58 7.02 -12.77 -11.74
C HIS A 58 6.51 -11.88 -10.60
N LEU A 59 7.19 -11.84 -9.46
CA LEU A 59 6.72 -11.08 -8.32
C LEU A 59 6.76 -9.58 -8.56
N ASP A 60 7.86 -9.06 -9.10
CA ASP A 60 7.99 -7.62 -9.38
C ASP A 60 7.03 -7.19 -10.50
N GLU A 61 6.82 -8.06 -11.49
CA GLU A 61 5.82 -7.86 -12.54
C GLU A 61 4.38 -7.83 -11.97
N LEU A 62 4.06 -8.72 -11.04
CA LEU A 62 2.76 -8.73 -10.36
C LEU A 62 2.51 -7.42 -9.59
N ILE A 63 3.51 -6.96 -8.85
CA ILE A 63 3.43 -5.71 -8.07
C ILE A 63 3.24 -4.52 -9.01
N ALA A 64 3.98 -4.46 -10.12
CA ALA A 64 3.82 -3.41 -11.14
C ALA A 64 2.40 -3.39 -11.73
N ARG A 65 1.86 -4.56 -12.13
CA ARG A 65 0.49 -4.66 -12.67
C ARG A 65 -0.59 -4.27 -11.65
N TRP A 66 -0.37 -4.54 -10.37
CA TRP A 66 -1.25 -4.07 -9.31
C TRP A 66 -1.19 -2.55 -9.16
N HIS A 67 0.00 -1.97 -9.17
CA HIS A 67 0.18 -0.52 -9.10
C HIS A 67 -0.50 0.20 -10.27
N GLU A 68 -0.36 -0.30 -11.50
CA GLU A 68 -1.07 0.20 -12.69
C GLU A 68 -2.60 0.16 -12.57
N ARG A 69 -3.13 -0.78 -11.78
CA ARG A 69 -4.56 -0.93 -11.49
C ARG A 69 -5.01 -0.14 -10.25
N GLY A 70 -4.12 0.61 -9.62
CA GLY A 70 -4.39 1.38 -8.41
C GLY A 70 -4.58 0.51 -7.16
N ILE A 71 -3.96 -0.68 -7.15
CA ILE A 71 -3.92 -1.60 -6.00
C ILE A 71 -2.56 -1.42 -5.32
N THR A 72 -2.58 -1.07 -4.03
CA THR A 72 -1.34 -0.81 -3.27
C THR A 72 -0.98 -2.02 -2.42
N VAL A 73 0.29 -2.41 -2.41
CA VAL A 73 0.82 -3.49 -1.54
C VAL A 73 1.35 -2.86 -0.25
N MET A 74 0.80 -3.24 0.91
CA MET A 74 1.16 -2.74 2.25
C MET A 74 2.23 -3.58 2.94
N GLN A 75 2.23 -4.89 2.71
CA GLN A 75 3.16 -5.80 3.36
C GLN A 75 3.54 -6.94 2.40
N LYS A 76 4.81 -7.34 2.42
CA LYS A 76 5.35 -8.48 1.66
C LYS A 76 6.08 -9.40 2.63
N GLY A 77 5.46 -10.53 2.99
CA GLY A 77 6.01 -11.45 4.00
C GLY A 77 6.07 -10.83 5.40
N GLU A 78 7.17 -11.05 6.13
CA GLU A 78 7.42 -10.41 7.44
C GLU A 78 7.87 -8.95 7.31
N GLU A 79 8.24 -8.50 6.11
CA GLU A 79 8.65 -7.12 5.86
C GLU A 79 7.42 -6.24 5.64
N ARG A 80 7.15 -5.37 6.62
CA ARG A 80 6.28 -4.21 6.42
C ARG A 80 7.00 -3.25 5.48
N LEU A 81 6.45 -3.08 4.27
CA LEU A 81 6.87 -2.01 3.37
C LEU A 81 6.27 -0.70 3.89
N LYS A 82 6.84 -0.18 4.97
CA LYS A 82 6.70 1.22 5.37
C LYS A 82 7.99 1.92 4.98
N GLU A 83 8.02 2.59 3.83
CA GLU A 83 9.04 3.60 3.57
C GLU A 83 8.97 4.61 4.72
N SER A 84 9.96 4.57 5.61
CA SER A 84 10.03 5.40 6.80
C SER A 84 11.28 6.24 6.67
N VAL A 85 11.11 7.52 6.35
CA VAL A 85 12.22 8.46 6.20
C VAL A 85 12.30 9.32 7.45
N PHE A 86 13.46 9.32 8.11
CA PHE A 86 13.74 10.23 9.22
C PHE A 86 14.34 11.52 8.66
N LEU A 87 13.66 12.65 8.90
CA LEU A 87 14.09 13.97 8.46
C LEU A 87 14.52 14.79 9.68
N ILE A 88 15.72 15.36 9.63
CA ILE A 88 16.19 16.32 10.63
C ILE A 88 16.14 17.71 10.00
N LEU A 89 15.26 18.56 10.50
CA LEU A 89 15.20 19.97 10.13
C LEU A 89 16.23 20.74 10.98
N ILE A 90 17.11 21.51 10.35
CA ILE A 90 18.15 22.31 11.03
C ILE A 90 18.04 23.77 10.58
N GLY A 91 17.84 24.71 11.51
CA GLY A 91 17.71 26.14 11.21
C GLY A 91 16.91 26.92 12.25
N HIS A 92 16.43 28.13 11.90
CA HIS A 92 15.56 28.94 12.77
C HIS A 92 14.11 28.43 12.75
N ILE A 93 13.88 27.20 13.20
CA ILE A 93 12.57 26.51 13.09
C ILE A 93 11.51 27.19 13.97
N VAL A 94 11.93 27.77 15.10
CA VAL A 94 11.04 28.50 16.01
C VAL A 94 10.58 29.84 15.41
N HIS A 95 11.43 30.50 14.60
CA HIS A 95 11.07 31.77 13.96
C HIS A 95 10.42 31.61 12.58
N THR A 96 10.66 30.48 11.90
CA THR A 96 10.19 30.24 10.51
C THR A 96 8.84 29.51 10.46
N ASP A 97 8.20 29.30 11.60
CA ASP A 97 6.88 28.68 11.74
C ASP A 97 6.80 27.30 11.07
N LEU A 98 7.00 26.24 11.86
CA LEU A 98 6.84 24.83 11.44
C LEU A 98 5.49 24.60 10.73
N LYS A 99 4.49 25.43 11.05
CA LYS A 99 3.20 25.47 10.37
C LYS A 99 3.30 25.66 8.87
N SER A 100 4.23 26.47 8.36
CA SER A 100 4.41 26.67 6.92
C SER A 100 4.78 25.37 6.19
N THR A 101 5.60 24.52 6.83
CA THR A 101 5.95 23.20 6.32
C THR A 101 4.78 22.23 6.38
N ILE A 102 4.01 22.26 7.48
CA ILE A 102 2.80 21.43 7.64
C ILE A 102 1.76 21.81 6.59
N ASP A 103 1.44 23.10 6.47
CA ASP A 103 0.50 23.65 5.49
C ASP A 103 0.95 23.29 4.06
N ALA A 104 2.25 23.34 3.78
CA ALA A 104 2.79 22.94 2.48
C ALA A 104 2.55 21.46 2.19
N VAL A 105 2.77 20.56 3.16
CA VAL A 105 2.51 19.11 3.01
C VAL A 105 1.03 18.87 2.77
N ASP A 106 0.16 19.44 3.60
CA ASP A 106 -1.29 19.23 3.52
C ASP A 106 -1.87 19.81 2.20
N SER A 107 -1.32 20.92 1.71
CA SER A 107 -1.76 21.56 0.44
C SER A 107 -1.50 20.70 -0.79
N THR A 108 -0.61 19.71 -0.72
CA THR A 108 -0.32 18.83 -1.86
C THR A 108 -1.49 17.90 -2.19
N GLY A 109 -2.35 17.58 -1.21
CA GLY A 109 -3.41 16.59 -1.33
C GLY A 109 -2.93 15.13 -1.48
N PHE A 110 -1.61 14.90 -1.45
CA PHE A 110 -1.01 13.57 -1.54
C PHE A 110 -0.55 13.03 -0.17
N ALA A 111 -0.32 13.92 0.79
CA ALA A 111 0.11 13.64 2.15
C ALA A 111 -0.65 14.52 3.14
N GLU A 112 -0.76 14.07 4.38
CA GLU A 112 -1.42 14.76 5.50
C GLU A 112 -0.56 14.57 6.76
N VAL A 113 -0.38 15.64 7.54
CA VAL A 113 0.30 15.57 8.83
C VAL A 113 -0.67 15.09 9.92
N VAL A 114 -0.40 13.90 10.47
CA VAL A 114 -1.33 13.25 11.42
C VAL A 114 -0.90 13.42 12.88
N ASP A 115 0.40 13.62 13.15
CA ASP A 115 0.99 13.80 14.48
C ASP A 115 2.40 14.44 14.39
N LEU A 116 2.89 15.07 15.47
CA LEU A 116 4.20 15.76 15.56
C LEU A 116 5.01 15.39 16.81
#